data_AF-A0A9D8S4L5-F1
#
_entry.id   AF-A0A9D8S4L5-F1
#
_cell.length_a   1.000
_cell.length_b   1.000
_cell.length_c   1.000
_cell.angle_alpha   90.00
_cell.angle_beta   90.00
_cell.angle_gamma   90.00
#
_symmetry.space_group_name_H-M   'P 1'
#
loop_
_entity.id
_entity.type
_entity.pdbx_description
1 polymer ?
#
loop_
_entity_poly.entity_id
_entity_poly.type
_entity_poly.pdbx_seq_one_letter_code
_entity_poly.pdbx_strand_id
1 'polypeptide(L)'
;MTALIKKNEISLWLTAFITLCLSFLPLLCGFIWGNHDWLPVKNGTNLTSGLIEGRFTQFILPFFVLSGQILPVFSQLLGFACYAAALVLLLTRFFEIKADNISLALIIATIASLPFITEILYFHFIVLSQLSWPLIIVFALLAAKKLIPPVTPPLTLF
;
A
#
# COMPACT_ATOMS: atom_id res chain seq x y z
N MET A 1 -18.59 -0.72 17.21
CA MET A 1 -17.51 -1.16 18.11
C MET A 1 -16.19 -0.67 17.51
N THR A 2 -15.47 0.14 18.28
CA THR A 2 -14.45 1.12 17.87
C THR A 2 -13.32 0.54 17.02
N ALA A 3 -13.09 1.16 15.86
CA ALA A 3 -11.94 0.93 14.98
C ALA A 3 -10.65 1.51 15.58
N LEU A 4 -10.36 1.21 16.84
CA LEU A 4 -9.09 1.59 17.46
C LEU A 4 -8.00 0.69 16.87
N ILE A 5 -6.94 1.30 16.32
CA ILE A 5 -5.73 0.56 15.95
C ILE A 5 -5.16 -0.04 17.24
N LYS A 6 -4.99 -1.36 17.27
CA LYS A 6 -4.41 -2.04 18.45
C LYS A 6 -2.93 -1.70 18.53
N LYS A 7 -2.38 -1.54 19.75
CA LYS A 7 -0.95 -1.26 19.98
C LYS A 7 -0.02 -2.23 19.22
N ASN A 8 -0.43 -3.49 19.10
CA ASN A 8 0.29 -4.51 18.33
C ASN A 8 0.30 -4.23 16.81
N GLU A 9 -0.80 -3.73 16.25
CA GLU A 9 -0.89 -3.40 14.81
C GLU A 9 0.03 -2.23 14.44
N ILE A 10 0.22 -1.26 15.34
CA ILE A 10 1.18 -0.16 15.14
C ILE A 10 2.60 -0.70 15.05
N SER A 11 2.97 -1.62 15.95
CA SER A 11 4.29 -2.25 15.94
C SER A 11 4.52 -3.03 14.64
N LEU A 12 3.54 -3.83 14.21
CA LEU A 12 3.62 -4.58 12.96
C LEU A 12 3.71 -3.64 11.75
N TRP A 13 2.95 -2.56 11.75
CA TRP A 13 3.00 -1.55 10.70
C TRP A 13 4.37 -0.90 10.60
N LEU A 14 4.95 -0.49 11.74
CA LEU A 14 6.31 0.06 11.78
C LEU A 14 7.33 -0.96 11.27
N THR A 15 7.21 -2.24 11.66
CA THR A 15 8.09 -3.30 11.16
C THR A 15 8.00 -3.43 9.64
N ALA A 16 6.80 -3.58 9.07
CA ALA A 16 6.62 -3.68 7.62
C ALA A 16 7.12 -2.44 6.89
N PHE A 17 6.81 -1.24 7.41
CA PHE A 17 7.24 0.01 6.82
C PHE A 17 8.76 0.14 6.79
N ILE A 18 9.43 -0.13 7.92
CA ILE A 18 10.90 -0.10 8.01
C ILE A 18 11.51 -1.16 7.10
N THR A 19 10.95 -2.38 7.07
CA THR A 19 11.43 -3.44 6.17
C THR A 19 11.35 -2.99 4.71
N LEU A 20 10.23 -2.43 4.26
CA LEU A 20 10.09 -1.89 2.89
C LEU A 20 11.14 -0.80 2.62
N CYS A 21 11.27 0.18 3.51
CA CYS A 21 12.26 1.24 3.38
C CYS A 21 13.70 0.71 3.27
N LEU A 22 14.06 -0.29 4.09
CA LEU A 22 15.39 -0.90 4.06
C LEU A 22 15.60 -1.75 2.80
N SER A 23 14.61 -2.55 2.40
CA SER A 23 14.67 -3.37 1.18
C SER A 23 14.86 -2.53 -0.08
N PHE A 24 14.28 -1.32 -0.10
CA PHE A 24 14.36 -0.40 -1.23
C PHE A 24 15.32 0.76 -1.00
N LEU A 25 16.13 0.75 0.07
CA LEU A 25 17.09 1.81 0.36
C LEU A 25 18.04 2.09 -0.82
N PRO A 26 18.54 1.08 -1.56
CA PRO A 26 19.36 1.34 -2.75
C PRO A 26 18.61 2.10 -3.85
N LEU A 27 17.32 1.84 -4.04
CA LEU A 27 16.49 2.57 -5.02
C LEU A 27 16.05 3.95 -4.49
N LEU A 28 15.87 4.10 -3.18
CA LEU A 28 15.56 5.39 -2.55
C LEU A 28 16.74 6.37 -2.61
N CYS A 29 17.97 5.87 -2.39
CA CYS A 29 19.19 6.68 -2.33
C CYS A 29 19.96 6.75 -3.65
N GLY A 30 19.83 5.72 -4.49
CA GLY A 30 20.49 5.61 -5.79
C GLY A 30 19.50 5.76 -6.91
N PHE A 31 19.08 6.99 -7.22
CA PHE A 31 18.17 7.21 -8.35
C PHE A 31 18.87 7.59 -9.65
N ILE A 32 18.53 6.81 -10.68
CA ILE A 32 18.75 6.99 -12.11
C ILE A 32 17.55 7.77 -12.65
N TRP A 33 17.34 9.03 -12.23
CA TRP A 33 16.25 9.84 -12.80
C TRP A 33 16.65 10.37 -14.16
N GLY A 34 15.89 9.95 -15.18
CA GLY A 34 15.99 10.48 -16.51
C GLY A 34 15.33 11.86 -16.61
N ASN A 35 15.59 12.53 -17.73
CA ASN A 35 14.90 13.76 -18.12
C ASN A 35 13.37 13.64 -18.11
N HIS A 36 12.82 12.47 -18.48
CA HIS A 36 11.37 12.21 -18.47
C HIS A 36 10.77 12.15 -17.06
N ASP A 37 11.53 11.71 -16.07
CA ASP A 37 11.11 11.63 -14.66
C ASP A 37 11.02 13.02 -14.03
N TRP A 38 11.87 13.94 -14.47
CA TRP A 38 11.92 15.30 -13.95
C TRP A 38 10.84 16.23 -14.49
N LEU A 39 10.21 15.90 -15.62
CA LEU A 39 9.14 16.71 -16.19
C LEU A 39 7.90 16.76 -15.29
N PRO A 40 7.33 15.62 -14.83
CA PRO A 40 6.21 15.62 -13.88
C PRO A 40 6.55 16.27 -12.53
N VAL A 41 7.81 16.16 -12.08
CA VAL A 41 8.25 16.75 -10.80
C VAL A 41 8.29 18.27 -10.89
N LYS A 42 8.81 18.82 -11.98
CA LYS A 42 8.91 20.27 -12.20
C LYS A 42 7.56 20.92 -12.48
N ASN A 43 6.74 20.26 -13.30
CA ASN A 43 5.52 20.86 -13.82
C ASN A 43 4.28 20.46 -13.01
N GLY A 44 4.41 19.50 -12.10
CA GLY A 44 3.27 18.85 -11.46
C GLY A 44 2.47 17.99 -12.44
N THR A 45 1.40 17.40 -11.92
CA THR A 45 0.47 16.58 -12.69
C THR A 45 -0.96 17.05 -12.45
N ASN A 46 -1.72 17.15 -13.53
CA ASN A 46 -3.14 17.44 -13.44
C ASN A 46 -3.95 16.13 -13.40
N LEU A 47 -5.18 16.18 -12.91
CA LEU A 47 -6.08 15.02 -12.86
C LEU A 47 -6.29 14.38 -14.24
N THR A 48 -6.23 15.19 -15.29
CA THR A 48 -6.46 14.75 -16.67
C THR A 48 -5.24 14.09 -17.32
N SER A 49 -4.05 14.14 -16.69
CA SER A 49 -2.79 13.69 -17.29
C SER A 49 -2.80 12.20 -17.59
N GLY A 50 -3.60 11.42 -16.85
CA GLY A 50 -3.74 9.98 -17.07
C GLY A 50 -4.84 9.57 -18.05
N LEU A 51 -5.65 10.50 -18.56
CA LEU A 51 -6.82 10.16 -19.38
C LEU A 51 -6.43 9.53 -20.72
N ILE A 52 -5.40 10.06 -21.38
CA ILE A 52 -4.95 9.59 -22.70
C ILE A 52 -4.27 8.23 -22.58
N GLU A 53 -3.65 7.94 -21.44
CA GLU A 53 -2.99 6.66 -21.15
C GLU A 53 -3.95 5.59 -20.61
N GLY A 54 -5.24 5.90 -20.42
CA GLY A 54 -6.20 4.99 -19.79
C GLY A 54 -5.99 4.80 -18.28
N ARG A 55 -5.16 5.65 -17.65
CA ARG A 55 -4.76 5.58 -16.23
C ARG A 55 -5.50 6.62 -15.41
N PHE A 56 -6.83 6.57 -15.47
CA PHE A 56 -7.76 7.59 -14.98
C PHE A 56 -7.58 7.96 -13.49
N THR A 57 -7.13 7.03 -12.66
CA THR A 57 -7.06 7.22 -11.20
C THR A 57 -5.66 7.56 -10.70
N GLN A 58 -4.62 7.49 -11.55
CA GLN A 58 -3.23 7.52 -11.10
C GLN A 58 -2.78 8.84 -10.47
N PHE A 59 -3.50 9.94 -10.72
CA PHE A 59 -3.18 11.26 -10.17
C PHE A 59 -4.20 11.75 -9.14
N ILE A 60 -5.27 11.00 -8.87
CA ILE A 60 -6.30 11.41 -7.90
C ILE A 60 -5.66 11.64 -6.53
N LEU A 61 -4.94 10.63 -6.01
CA LEU A 61 -4.34 10.71 -4.68
C LEU A 61 -3.21 11.76 -4.59
N PRO A 62 -2.23 11.81 -5.50
CA PRO A 62 -1.25 12.89 -5.57
C PRO A 62 -1.88 14.28 -5.68
N PHE A 63 -2.96 14.43 -6.45
CA PHE A 63 -3.63 15.71 -6.61
C PHE A 63 -4.25 16.21 -5.30
N PHE A 64 -4.96 15.36 -4.57
CA PHE A 64 -5.59 15.77 -3.31
C PHE A 64 -4.60 15.90 -2.13
N VAL A 65 -3.52 15.11 -2.12
CA VAL A 65 -2.54 15.15 -1.01
C VAL A 65 -1.45 16.20 -1.24
N LEU A 66 -1.04 16.41 -2.49
CA LEU A 66 0.11 17.24 -2.86
C LEU A 66 -0.24 18.38 -3.83
N SER A 67 -1.53 18.65 -4.06
CA SER A 67 -1.98 19.63 -5.08
C SER A 67 -1.39 19.37 -6.48
N GLY A 68 -1.15 18.08 -6.80
CA GLY A 68 -0.58 17.65 -8.07
C GLY A 68 0.95 17.76 -8.14
N GLN A 69 1.59 18.30 -7.09
CA GLN A 69 3.05 18.31 -6.99
C GLN A 69 3.57 16.90 -6.73
N ILE A 70 4.74 16.59 -7.28
CA ILE A 70 5.39 15.29 -7.09
C ILE A 70 6.65 15.52 -6.29
N LEU A 71 6.66 15.00 -5.06
CA LEU A 71 7.82 14.98 -4.17
C LEU A 71 8.30 13.53 -4.10
N PRO A 72 9.23 13.08 -4.96
CA PRO A 72 9.46 11.65 -5.21
C PRO A 72 9.72 10.84 -3.94
N VAL A 73 10.60 11.33 -3.06
CA VAL A 73 10.92 10.65 -1.79
C VAL A 73 9.70 10.60 -0.87
N PHE A 74 8.99 11.72 -0.73
CA PHE A 74 7.80 11.79 0.10
C PHE A 74 6.67 10.89 -0.42
N SER A 75 6.42 10.91 -1.73
CA SER A 75 5.43 10.06 -2.41
C SER A 75 5.74 8.58 -2.24
N GLN A 76 7.03 8.20 -2.28
CA GLN A 76 7.49 6.83 -2.03
C GLN A 76 7.26 6.42 -0.57
N LEU A 77 7.71 7.24 0.39
CA LEU A 77 7.54 6.95 1.82
C LEU A 77 6.05 6.86 2.19
N LEU A 78 5.22 7.75 1.68
CA LEU A 78 3.78 7.70 1.92
C LEU A 78 3.14 6.47 1.25
N GLY A 79 3.56 6.12 0.04
CA GLY A 79 3.15 4.89 -0.63
C GLY A 79 3.50 3.64 0.18
N PHE A 80 4.74 3.52 0.69
CA PHE A 80 5.14 2.43 1.59
C PHE A 80 4.35 2.40 2.88
N ALA A 81 4.07 3.56 3.48
CA ALA A 81 3.23 3.65 4.67
C ALA A 81 1.82 3.09 4.43
N CYS A 82 1.18 3.46 3.30
CA CYS A 82 -0.13 2.94 2.91
C CYS A 82 -0.08 1.44 2.60
N TYR A 83 0.93 0.97 1.87
CA TYR A 83 1.11 -0.44 1.54
C TYR A 83 1.33 -1.31 2.78
N ALA A 84 2.20 -0.87 3.69
CA ALA A 84 2.43 -1.53 4.98
C ALA A 84 1.13 -1.63 5.80
N ALA A 85 0.33 -0.56 5.81
CA ALA A 85 -0.96 -0.57 6.50
C ALA A 85 -1.92 -1.59 5.86
N ALA A 86 -1.95 -1.67 4.53
CA ALA A 86 -2.74 -2.67 3.81
C ALA A 86 -2.34 -4.10 4.21
N LEU A 87 -1.04 -4.42 4.20
CA LEU A 87 -0.52 -5.73 4.60
C LEU A 87 -0.92 -6.09 6.04
N VAL A 88 -0.71 -5.19 6.99
CA VAL A 88 -1.06 -5.45 8.40
C VAL A 88 -2.55 -5.69 8.55
N LEU A 89 -3.40 -4.85 7.96
CA LEU A 89 -4.86 -5.00 8.06
C LEU A 89 -5.34 -6.28 7.37
N LEU A 90 -4.74 -6.64 6.22
CA LEU A 90 -5.06 -7.86 5.50
C LEU A 90 -4.71 -9.09 6.35
N LEU A 91 -3.50 -9.15 6.91
CA LEU A 91 -3.06 -10.31 7.69
C LEU A 91 -3.77 -10.42 9.04
N THR A 92 -3.96 -9.31 9.76
CA THR A 92 -4.52 -9.32 11.12
C THR A 92 -6.03 -9.32 11.17
N ARG A 93 -6.72 -8.67 10.22
CA ARG A 93 -8.19 -8.49 10.27
C ARG A 93 -8.93 -9.26 9.19
N PHE A 94 -8.35 -9.41 8.00
CA PHE A 94 -9.01 -10.17 6.94
C PHE A 94 -8.70 -11.67 7.07
N PHE A 95 -7.42 -12.05 7.10
CA PHE A 95 -7.00 -13.44 7.27
C PHE A 95 -6.95 -13.92 8.72
N GLU A 96 -6.95 -13.01 9.70
CA GLU A 96 -6.93 -13.34 11.14
C GLU A 96 -5.77 -14.28 11.51
N ILE A 97 -4.59 -14.06 10.92
CA ILE A 97 -3.39 -14.85 11.20
C ILE A 97 -3.03 -14.73 12.69
N LYS A 98 -2.74 -15.87 13.32
CA LYS A 98 -2.38 -15.95 14.75
C LYS A 98 -1.13 -15.13 15.06
N ALA A 99 -1.08 -14.59 16.28
CA ALA A 99 0.00 -13.73 16.75
C ALA A 99 1.39 -14.38 16.61
N ASP A 100 1.50 -15.68 16.84
CA ASP A 100 2.77 -16.41 16.77
C ASP A 100 3.37 -16.44 15.36
N ASN A 101 2.53 -16.31 14.33
CA ASN A 101 2.94 -16.41 12.92
C ASN A 101 2.88 -15.06 12.18
N ILE A 102 2.33 -14.01 12.81
CA ILE A 102 2.02 -12.75 12.12
C ILE A 102 3.27 -12.06 11.58
N SER A 103 4.37 -12.07 12.34
CA SER A 103 5.63 -11.43 11.95
C SER A 103 6.27 -12.14 10.76
N LEU A 104 6.27 -13.49 10.77
CA LEU A 104 6.78 -14.28 9.65
C LEU A 104 5.93 -14.09 8.40
N ALA A 105 4.59 -14.12 8.54
CA ALA A 105 3.67 -13.87 7.43
C ALA A 105 3.87 -12.47 6.82
N LEU A 106 4.12 -11.46 7.66
CA LEU A 106 4.38 -10.09 7.22
C LEU A 106 5.70 -9.98 6.45
N ILE A 107 6.76 -10.63 6.92
CA ILE A 107 8.06 -10.67 6.23
C ILE A 107 7.92 -11.37 4.88
N ILE A 108 7.28 -12.54 4.84
CA ILE A 108 7.06 -13.30 3.59
C ILE A 108 6.24 -12.46 2.60
N ALA A 109 5.15 -11.83 3.04
CA ALA A 109 4.33 -10.98 2.19
C ALA A 109 5.12 -9.78 1.65
N THR A 110 5.96 -9.16 2.48
CA THR A 110 6.83 -8.05 2.07
C THR A 110 7.84 -8.51 1.01
N ILE A 111 8.52 -9.64 1.23
CA ILE A 111 9.47 -10.22 0.26
C ILE A 111 8.77 -10.57 -1.05
N ALA A 112 7.60 -11.21 -0.98
CA ALA A 112 6.82 -11.59 -2.16
C ALA A 112 6.37 -10.37 -2.98
N SER A 113 6.18 -9.21 -2.34
CA SER A 113 5.81 -7.96 -3.02
C SER A 113 6.99 -7.25 -3.68
N LEU A 114 8.24 -7.67 -3.45
CA LEU A 114 9.41 -6.93 -3.93
C LEU A 114 9.44 -6.74 -5.46
N PRO A 115 9.18 -7.75 -6.30
CA PRO A 115 9.21 -7.56 -7.76
C PRO A 115 8.19 -6.53 -8.24
N PHE A 116 6.96 -6.62 -7.72
CA PHE A 116 5.87 -5.70 -8.03
C PHE A 116 6.18 -4.26 -7.61
N ILE A 117 6.67 -4.08 -6.37
CA ILE A 117 7.04 -2.75 -5.88
C ILE A 117 8.23 -2.20 -6.68
N THR A 118 9.20 -3.04 -7.07
CA THR A 118 10.34 -2.63 -7.91
C THR A 118 9.88 -2.03 -9.24
N GLU A 119 8.93 -2.66 -9.92
CA GLU A 119 8.34 -2.14 -11.16
C GLU A 119 7.66 -0.78 -10.93
N ILE A 120 6.90 -0.64 -9.84
CA ILE A 120 6.22 0.62 -9.51
C ILE A 120 7.22 1.74 -9.21
N LEU A 121 8.30 1.44 -8.50
CA LEU A 121 9.33 2.42 -8.15
C LEU A 121 10.05 2.97 -9.39
N TYR A 122 10.08 2.23 -10.49
CA TYR A 122 10.56 2.74 -11.77
C TYR A 122 9.74 3.94 -12.27
N PHE A 123 8.45 3.99 -11.96
CA PHE A 123 7.55 5.08 -12.35
C PHE A 123 7.21 5.98 -11.14
N HIS A 124 8.19 6.77 -10.70
CA HIS A 124 8.12 7.56 -9.46
C HIS A 124 6.85 8.45 -9.33
N PHE A 125 6.30 8.94 -10.45
CA PHE A 125 5.15 9.84 -10.48
C PHE A 125 3.81 9.15 -10.17
N ILE A 126 3.75 7.81 -10.24
CA ILE A 126 2.53 7.03 -9.90
C ILE A 126 2.66 6.23 -8.61
N VAL A 127 3.85 6.21 -7.97
CA VAL A 127 4.14 5.37 -6.81
C VAL A 127 3.11 5.52 -5.70
N LEU A 128 2.80 6.78 -5.32
CA LEU A 128 1.86 7.05 -4.24
C LEU A 128 0.49 6.42 -4.53
N SER A 129 -0.03 6.56 -5.75
CA SER A 129 -1.31 5.97 -6.12
C SER A 129 -1.24 4.45 -6.13
N GLN A 130 -0.26 3.87 -6.81
CA GLN A 130 -0.17 2.41 -6.98
C GLN A 130 0.03 1.68 -5.66
N LEU A 131 0.84 2.22 -4.75
CA LEU A 131 1.09 1.61 -3.45
C LEU A 131 -0.02 1.90 -2.42
N SER A 132 -0.90 2.86 -2.68
CA SER A 132 -2.04 3.16 -1.82
C SER A 132 -3.30 2.38 -2.17
N TRP A 133 -3.48 1.97 -3.43
CA TRP A 133 -4.66 1.18 -3.84
C TRP A 133 -4.87 -0.12 -3.04
N PRO A 134 -3.82 -0.87 -2.67
CA PRO A 134 -3.98 -2.03 -1.81
C PRO A 134 -4.70 -1.73 -0.49
N LEU A 135 -4.50 -0.55 0.10
CA LEU A 135 -5.19 -0.16 1.33
C LEU A 135 -6.70 0.00 1.10
N ILE A 136 -7.08 0.59 -0.03
CA ILE A 136 -8.49 0.75 -0.42
C ILE A 136 -9.12 -0.61 -0.70
N ILE A 137 -8.41 -1.51 -1.39
CA ILE A 137 -8.84 -2.89 -1.64
C ILE A 137 -9.05 -3.62 -0.31
N VAL A 138 -8.12 -3.51 0.63
CA VAL A 138 -8.23 -4.13 1.95
C VAL A 138 -9.41 -3.58 2.74
N PHE A 139 -9.67 -2.27 2.71
CA PHE A 139 -10.88 -1.72 3.33
C PHE A 139 -12.16 -2.25 2.69
N ALA A 140 -12.21 -2.38 1.37
CA ALA A 140 -13.35 -2.98 0.67
C ALA A 140 -13.54 -4.46 1.04
N LEU A 141 -12.46 -5.23 1.11
CA LEU A 141 -12.47 -6.63 1.56
C LEU A 141 -12.95 -6.76 3.01
N LEU A 142 -12.49 -5.90 3.91
CA LEU A 142 -12.93 -5.88 5.30
C LEU A 142 -14.40 -5.48 5.45
N ALA A 143 -14.88 -4.55 4.62
CA ALA A 143 -16.29 -4.20 4.56
C ALA A 143 -17.13 -5.39 4.06
N ALA A 144 -16.69 -6.04 2.97
CA ALA A 144 -17.34 -7.22 2.43
C ALA A 144 -17.38 -8.38 3.43
N LYS A 145 -16.28 -8.63 4.16
CA LYS A 145 -16.21 -9.69 5.18
C LYS A 145 -17.27 -9.53 6.27
N LYS A 146 -17.62 -8.30 6.65
CA LYS A 146 -18.69 -8.03 7.64
C LYS A 146 -20.09 -8.37 7.13
N LEU A 147 -20.27 -8.45 5.80
CA LEU A 147 -21.53 -8.81 5.16
C LEU A 147 -21.68 -10.33 4.99
N ILE A 148 -20.61 -11.10 5.21
CA ILE A 148 -20.64 -12.58 5.13
C ILE A 148 -21.26 -13.11 6.44
N PRO A 149 -22.41 -13.79 6.38
CA PRO A 149 -23.00 -14.39 7.57
C PRO A 149 -22.08 -15.49 8.13
N PRO A 150 -22.05 -15.71 9.45
CA PRO A 150 -21.30 -16.81 10.04
C PRO A 150 -21.79 -18.12 9.44
N VAL A 151 -20.86 -18.99 9.03
CA VAL A 151 -21.21 -20.35 8.59
C VAL A 151 -21.73 -21.09 9.81
N THR A 152 -23.06 -21.26 9.89
CA THR A 152 -23.67 -22.14 10.89
C THR A 152 -23.13 -23.55 10.63
N PRO A 153 -22.44 -24.19 11.59
CA PRO A 153 -22.05 -25.57 11.41
C PRO A 153 -23.31 -26.41 11.18
N PRO A 154 -23.26 -27.45 10.33
CA PRO A 154 -24.38 -28.37 10.20
C PRO A 154 -24.72 -28.89 11.59
N LEU A 155 -26.01 -28.87 11.93
CA LEU A 155 -26.52 -29.47 13.15
C LEU A 155 -26.04 -30.93 13.19
N THR A 156 -25.08 -31.22 14.06
CA THR A 156 -24.78 -32.59 14.43
C THR A 156 -26.00 -33.11 15.18
N LEU A 157 -26.87 -33.80 14.46
CA LEU A 157 -27.93 -34.60 15.05
C LEU A 157 -27.25 -35.69 15.88
N PHE A 158 -27.41 -35.60 17.19
CA PHE A 158 -27.16 -36.69 18.13
C PHE A 158 -28.13 -37.84 17.85
#